data_AF-A0A2W6AYV5-F1
#
_entry.id   AF-A0A2W6AYV5-F1
#
_cell.length_a   1.000
_cell.length_b   1.000
_cell.length_c   1.000
_cell.angle_alpha   90.00
_cell.angle_beta   90.00
_cell.angle_gamma   90.00
#
_symmetry.space_group_name_H-M   'P 1'
#
loop_
_entity.id
_entity.type
_entity.pdbx_description
1 polymer ?
#
loop_
_entity_poly.entity_id
_entity_poly.type
_entity_poly.pdbx_seq_one_letter_code
_entity_poly.pdbx_strand_id
1 'polypeptide(L)'
;MWWKRPKNPPFDVQTARNMVQMVALTEATEYSCADAYQLLDKFAEAVASGENVAALMPLVYRHLELCQDCREEFEALLRVVLASRDSSG
;
A
#
# COMPACT_ATOMS: atom_id res chain seq x y z
N MET A 1 35.15 -37.05 -3.34
CA MET A 1 34.53 -36.77 -4.66
C MET A 1 33.25 -35.96 -4.44
N TRP A 2 33.37 -34.63 -4.30
CA TRP A 2 32.27 -33.76 -3.83
C TRP A 2 32.04 -32.54 -4.74
N TRP A 3 32.44 -32.61 -6.02
CA TRP A 3 32.50 -31.45 -6.93
C TRP A 3 31.61 -31.58 -8.18
N LYS A 4 30.74 -32.60 -8.26
CA LYS A 4 29.77 -32.73 -9.36
C LYS A 4 28.38 -32.30 -8.89
N ARG A 5 28.18 -30.99 -8.75
CA ARG A 5 26.87 -30.36 -8.81
C ARG A 5 26.94 -29.27 -9.88
N PRO A 6 26.16 -29.33 -10.98
CA PRO A 6 26.05 -28.18 -11.87
C PRO A 6 25.47 -27.02 -11.06
N LYS A 7 26.23 -25.94 -10.90
CA LYS A 7 25.84 -24.76 -10.09
C LYS A 7 24.81 -23.85 -10.77
N ASN A 8 24.34 -24.18 -11.97
CA ASN A 8 23.31 -23.42 -12.66
C ASN A 8 22.35 -24.37 -13.39
N PRO A 9 21.09 -24.53 -12.93
CA PRO A 9 20.06 -25.07 -13.81
C PRO A 9 19.91 -24.14 -15.03
N PRO A 10 19.53 -24.66 -16.21
CA PRO A 10 19.30 -23.81 -17.38
C PRO A 10 18.18 -22.83 -17.06
N PHE A 11 18.43 -21.53 -17.28
CA PHE A 11 17.40 -20.51 -17.26
C PHE A 11 16.41 -20.84 -18.38
N ASP A 12 15.24 -21.35 -18.01
CA ASP A 12 14.21 -21.78 -18.94
C ASP A 12 13.11 -20.72 -19.11
N VAL A 13 12.29 -20.91 -20.14
CA VAL A 13 11.20 -19.99 -20.48
C VAL A 13 10.18 -19.88 -19.36
N GLN A 14 10.00 -20.93 -18.54
CA GLN A 14 9.07 -20.89 -17.42
C GLN A 14 9.59 -20.00 -16.28
N THR A 15 10.88 -20.12 -15.96
CA THR A 15 11.57 -19.26 -14.99
C THR A 15 11.52 -17.80 -15.45
N ALA A 16 11.77 -17.54 -16.74
CA ALA A 16 11.64 -16.21 -17.32
C ALA A 16 10.21 -15.65 -17.19
N ARG A 17 9.18 -16.47 -17.48
CA ARG A 17 7.77 -16.07 -17.34
C ARG A 17 7.40 -15.72 -15.90
N ASN A 18 7.82 -16.53 -14.94
CA ASN A 18 7.54 -16.28 -13.53
C ASN A 18 8.18 -14.95 -13.08
N MET A 19 9.40 -14.65 -13.53
CA MET A 19 10.05 -13.37 -13.23
C MET A 19 9.32 -12.18 -13.86
N VAL A 20 8.87 -12.28 -15.11
CA VAL A 20 8.07 -11.24 -15.77
C VAL A 20 6.75 -11.00 -15.06
N GLN A 21 6.08 -12.06 -14.57
CA GLN A 21 4.87 -11.94 -13.77
C GLN A 21 5.12 -11.21 -12.45
N MET A 22 6.24 -11.49 -11.77
CA MET A 22 6.60 -10.78 -10.54
C MET A 22 6.90 -9.29 -10.77
N VAL A 23 7.53 -8.94 -11.90
CA VAL A 23 7.75 -7.53 -12.28
C VAL A 23 6.44 -6.84 -12.68
N ALA A 24 5.51 -7.54 -13.33
CA ALA A 24 4.19 -7.00 -13.63
C ALA A 24 3.33 -6.74 -12.37
N LEU A 25 3.69 -7.35 -11.24
CA LEU A 25 3.08 -7.08 -9.93
C LEU A 25 3.74 -5.90 -9.19
N THR A 26 4.84 -5.35 -9.71
CA THR A 26 5.44 -4.12 -9.17
C THR A 26 4.72 -2.93 -9.78
N GLU A 27 4.01 -2.15 -8.97
CA GLU A 27 3.49 -0.85 -9.41
C GLU A 27 4.62 0.19 -9.37
N ALA A 28 4.71 1.01 -10.42
CA ALA A 28 5.79 1.98 -10.58
C ALA A 28 5.70 3.18 -9.61
N THR A 29 4.63 3.31 -8.83
CA THR A 29 4.41 4.45 -7.94
C THR A 29 3.71 4.01 -6.67
N GLU A 30 4.51 3.69 -5.65
CA GLU A 30 4.04 3.54 -4.27
C GLU A 30 4.33 4.85 -3.52
N TYR A 31 3.40 5.31 -2.69
CA TYR A 31 3.70 6.41 -1.79
C TYR A 31 4.69 5.97 -0.72
N SER A 32 5.69 6.80 -0.47
CA SER A 32 6.46 6.70 0.77
C SER A 32 5.56 7.06 1.96
N CYS A 33 5.97 6.71 3.17
CA CYS A 33 5.25 7.14 4.39
C CYS A 33 5.08 8.67 4.41
N ALA A 34 6.10 9.43 3.98
CA ALA A 34 6.04 10.89 3.96
C ALA A 34 5.02 11.44 2.94
N ASP A 35 4.92 10.81 1.77
CA ASP A 35 3.94 11.21 0.74
C ASP A 35 2.51 10.87 1.18
N ALA A 36 2.33 9.69 1.79
CA ALA A 36 1.04 9.29 2.36
C ALA A 36 0.61 10.24 3.47
N TYR A 37 1.52 10.61 4.38
CA TYR A 37 1.24 11.47 5.52
C TYR A 37 0.69 12.85 5.12
N GLN A 38 1.17 13.43 4.02
CA GLN A 38 0.68 14.71 3.49
C GLN A 38 -0.78 14.69 3.03
N LEU A 39 -1.35 13.50 2.87
CA LEU A 39 -2.71 13.29 2.35
C LEU A 39 -3.64 12.59 3.36
N LEU A 40 -3.13 12.21 4.53
CA LEU A 40 -3.91 11.47 5.54
C LEU A 40 -5.08 12.26 6.10
N ASP A 41 -4.94 13.59 6.22
CA ASP A 41 -6.00 14.50 6.64
C ASP A 41 -7.20 14.46 5.68
N LYS A 42 -6.93 14.64 4.38
CA LYS A 42 -7.95 14.60 3.33
C LYS A 42 -8.56 13.22 3.20
N PHE A 43 -7.74 12.18 3.32
CA PHE A 43 -8.20 10.80 3.29
C PHE A 43 -9.15 10.51 4.47
N ALA A 44 -8.82 10.96 5.68
CA ALA A 44 -9.68 10.80 6.86
C ALA A 44 -11.01 11.55 6.73
N GLU A 45 -11.01 12.77 6.18
CA GLU A 45 -12.24 13.52 5.93
C GLU A 45 -13.14 12.87 4.87
N ALA A 46 -12.54 12.33 3.80
CA ALA A 46 -13.26 11.60 2.77
C ALA A 46 -13.88 10.30 3.31
N VAL A 47 -13.14 9.55 4.14
CA VAL A 47 -13.68 8.38 4.86
C VAL A 47 -14.83 8.77 5.78
N ALA A 48 -14.67 9.81 6.59
CA ALA A 48 -15.71 10.30 7.50
C ALA A 48 -16.97 10.78 6.75
N SER A 49 -16.82 11.19 5.49
CA SER A 49 -17.93 11.61 4.62
C SER A 49 -18.56 10.45 3.84
N GLY A 50 -18.07 9.22 4.03
CA GLY A 50 -18.60 8.02 3.37
C GLY A 50 -18.21 7.88 1.90
N GLU A 51 -17.16 8.56 1.46
CA GLU A 51 -16.70 8.50 0.07
C GLU A 51 -15.96 7.18 -0.22
N ASN A 52 -15.95 6.78 -1.49
CA ASN A 52 -15.18 5.61 -1.94
C ASN A 52 -13.69 5.96 -2.08
N VAL A 53 -13.00 6.03 -0.94
CA VAL A 53 -11.58 6.43 -0.87
C VAL A 53 -10.62 5.49 -1.59
N ALA A 54 -10.99 4.22 -1.77
CA ALA A 54 -10.19 3.27 -2.56
C ALA A 54 -10.19 3.64 -4.05
N ALA A 55 -11.26 4.27 -4.56
CA ALA A 55 -11.33 4.79 -5.92
C ALA A 55 -10.75 6.20 -6.04
N LEU A 56 -10.97 7.06 -5.04
CA LEU A 56 -10.54 8.47 -5.08
C LEU A 56 -9.05 8.65 -4.79
N MET A 57 -8.50 7.85 -3.88
CA MET A 57 -7.13 7.98 -3.39
C MET A 57 -6.46 6.60 -3.31
N PRO A 58 -6.37 5.87 -4.44
CA PRO A 58 -5.93 4.46 -4.48
C PRO A 58 -4.51 4.26 -3.93
N LEU A 59 -3.60 5.22 -4.13
CA LEU A 59 -2.21 5.12 -3.67
C LEU A 59 -2.08 5.28 -2.16
N VAL A 60 -2.88 6.16 -1.53
CA VAL A 60 -2.93 6.27 -0.06
C VAL A 60 -3.56 5.02 0.52
N TYR A 61 -4.68 4.58 -0.06
CA TYR A 61 -5.35 3.33 0.35
C TYR A 61 -4.37 2.15 0.32
N ARG A 62 -3.65 1.98 -0.80
CA ARG A 62 -2.64 0.94 -0.96
C ARG A 62 -1.51 1.02 0.05
N HIS A 63 -1.02 2.23 0.35
CA HIS A 63 0.02 2.41 1.36
C HIS A 63 -0.46 1.97 2.76
N LEU A 64 -1.70 2.30 3.14
CA LEU A 64 -2.29 1.89 4.42
C LEU A 64 -2.53 0.37 4.55
N GLU A 65 -2.73 -0.33 3.42
CA GLU A 65 -2.76 -1.80 3.41
C GLU A 65 -1.39 -2.40 3.72
N LEU A 66 -0.30 -1.74 3.32
CA LEU A 66 1.06 -2.26 3.40
C LEU A 66 1.82 -1.79 4.65
N CYS A 67 1.57 -0.56 5.12
CA CYS A 67 2.27 0.06 6.25
C CYS A 67 1.38 0.11 7.49
N GLN A 68 1.74 -0.65 8.52
CA GLN A 68 1.00 -0.67 9.79
C GLN A 68 1.06 0.67 10.52
N ASP A 69 2.24 1.31 10.57
CA ASP A 69 2.43 2.56 11.32
C ASP A 69 1.52 3.68 10.78
N CYS A 70 1.53 3.89 9.46
CA CYS A 70 0.66 4.89 8.83
C CYS A 70 -0.84 4.55 8.97
N ARG A 71 -1.19 3.26 9.06
CA ARG A 71 -2.58 2.84 9.33
C ARG A 71 -3.01 3.21 10.75
N GLU A 72 -2.16 2.97 11.75
CA GLU A 72 -2.45 3.34 13.14
C GLU A 72 -2.61 4.86 13.30
N GLU A 73 -1.74 5.64 12.64
CA GLU A 73 -1.82 7.10 12.59
C GLU A 73 -3.12 7.58 11.94
N PHE A 74 -3.48 6.98 10.79
CA PHE A 74 -4.75 7.25 10.12
C PHE A 74 -5.97 6.95 11.00
N GLU A 75 -6.01 5.78 11.64
CA GLU A 75 -7.13 5.39 12.51
C GLU A 75 -7.27 6.33 13.71
N ALA A 76 -6.14 6.78 14.28
CA ALA A 76 -6.13 7.77 15.35
C ALA A 76 -6.70 9.11 14.87
N LEU A 77 -6.27 9.58 13.69
CA LEU A 77 -6.78 10.80 13.09
C LEU A 77 -8.29 10.70 12.79
N LEU A 78 -8.74 9.59 12.19
CA LEU A 78 -10.14 9.37 11.86
C LEU A 78 -11.04 9.41 13.10
N ARG A 79 -10.60 8.83 14.23
CA ARG A 79 -11.35 8.92 15.50
C ARG A 79 -11.57 10.36 15.95
N VAL A 80 -10.55 11.21 15.82
CA VAL A 80 -10.65 12.64 16.17
C VAL A 80 -11.57 13.39 15.22
N VAL A 81 -11.49 13.12 13.91
CA VAL A 81 -12.35 13.74 12.89
C VAL A 81 -13.82 13.39 13.17
N LEU A 82 -14.13 12.11 13.40
CA LEU A 82 -15.50 11.66 13.70
C LEU A 82 -16.04 12.30 14.97
N ALA A 83 -15.27 12.29 16.06
CA ALA A 83 -15.68 12.89 17.33
C ALA A 83 -15.93 14.41 17.22
N SER A 84 -15.16 15.10 16.37
CA SER A 84 -15.32 16.53 16.12
C SER A 84 -16.60 16.84 15.34
N ARG A 85 -17.03 15.94 14.47
CA ARG A 85 -18.28 16.08 13.68
C ARG A 85 -19.52 15.78 14.53
N ASP A 86 -19.43 14.81 15.44
CA ASP A 86 -20.51 14.49 16.38
C ASP A 86 -20.78 15.62 17.39
N SER A 87 -19.76 16.42 17.72
CA SER A 87 -19.87 17.58 18.60
C SER A 87 -20.57 18.79 17.96
N SER A 88 -20.87 18.72 16.66
CA SER A 88 -21.53 19.79 15.90
C SER A 88 -23.03 19.51 15.64
N GLY A 89 -23.59 18.46 16.27
CA GLY A 89 -25.00 18.06 16.20
C GLY A 89 -25.82 18.46 17.43
#